data_AF-A0A1D2RDW8-F1
#
_entry.id   AF-A0A1D2RDW8-F1
#
_cell.length_a   1.000
_cell.length_b   1.000
_cell.length_c   1.000
_cell.angle_alpha   90.00
_cell.angle_beta   90.00
_cell.angle_gamma   90.00
#
_symmetry.space_group_name_H-M   'P 1'
#
loop_
_entity.id
_entity.type
_entity.pdbx_description
1 polymer ?
#
loop_
_entity_poly.entity_id
_entity_poly.type
_entity_poly.pdbx_seq_one_letter_code
_entity_poly.pdbx_strand_id
1 'polypeptide(L)'
;MFGKGDMNFFGPPVSKNKLAEMMVQILVQLPKGTSDLKGNVVMNLGLVGQACTTRYINDAWNTAKKIAARDYPDRFISSNKNTLCWKDEDAKPMDKKISPSNYRKLNKLSEDEGVSVNELISMLIKNYKKNKK
;
A
#
# COMPACT_ATOMS: atom_id res chain seq x y z
N MET A 1 -24.19 26.57 -36.51
CA MET A 1 -23.88 25.33 -35.77
C MET A 1 -22.36 25.21 -35.73
N PHE A 2 -21.73 25.64 -34.64
CA PHE A 2 -20.28 25.51 -34.48
C PHE A 2 -19.97 24.13 -33.90
N GLY A 3 -19.11 23.38 -34.59
CA GLY A 3 -18.75 22.01 -34.24
C GLY A 3 -18.14 21.93 -32.85
N LYS A 4 -18.61 20.95 -32.07
CA LYS A 4 -17.90 20.48 -30.88
C LYS A 4 -16.57 19.89 -31.34
N GLY A 5 -15.50 20.66 -31.20
CA GLY A 5 -14.15 20.13 -31.32
C GLY A 5 -13.90 19.19 -30.16
N ASP A 6 -13.80 17.90 -30.43
CA ASP A 6 -13.34 16.90 -29.47
C ASP A 6 -11.89 17.23 -29.07
N MET A 7 -11.73 17.80 -27.88
CA MET A 7 -10.46 18.00 -27.17
C MET A 7 -9.88 16.66 -26.69
N ASN A 8 -9.64 15.70 -27.58
CA ASN A 8 -9.05 14.40 -27.22
C ASN A 8 -8.14 13.87 -28.32
N PHE A 9 -7.02 14.56 -28.61
CA PHE A 9 -5.95 13.98 -29.43
C PHE A 9 -4.55 14.46 -29.02
N PHE A 10 -4.22 14.34 -27.73
CA PHE A 10 -2.83 14.19 -27.32
C PHE A 10 -2.79 13.02 -26.35
N GLY A 11 -1.98 12.01 -26.66
CA GLY A 11 -1.75 10.88 -25.76
C GLY A 11 -1.20 11.34 -24.40
N PRO A 12 -0.91 10.40 -23.47
CA PRO A 12 -0.32 10.76 -22.18
C PRO A 12 0.93 11.62 -22.39
N PRO A 13 1.15 12.65 -21.56
CA PRO A 13 2.23 13.63 -21.76
C PRO A 13 3.63 13.03 -21.69
N VAL A 14 3.76 11.80 -21.17
CA VAL A 14 5.01 11.05 -21.04
C VAL A 14 4.77 9.57 -21.30
N SER A 15 5.82 8.83 -21.68
CA SER A 15 5.76 7.37 -21.83
C SER A 15 5.52 6.65 -20.49
N LYS A 16 5.03 5.39 -20.55
CA LYS A 16 4.73 4.61 -19.33
C LYS A 16 5.97 4.41 -18.47
N ASN A 17 7.11 4.15 -19.11
CA ASN A 17 8.38 3.96 -18.42
C ASN A 17 8.81 5.26 -17.74
N LYS A 18 8.66 6.39 -18.43
CA LYS A 18 9.00 7.69 -17.85
C LYS A 18 8.10 8.04 -16.67
N LEU A 19 6.80 7.75 -16.78
CA LEU A 19 5.86 7.91 -15.67
C LEU A 19 6.24 7.04 -14.47
N ALA A 20 6.63 5.78 -14.70
CA ALA A 20 7.07 4.87 -13.66
C ALA A 20 8.36 5.35 -12.96
N GLU A 21 9.34 5.88 -13.71
CA GLU A 21 10.54 6.50 -13.14
C GLU A 21 10.20 7.68 -12.22
N MET A 22 9.32 8.58 -12.67
CA MET A 22 8.85 9.71 -11.86
C MET A 22 8.17 9.23 -10.58
N MET A 23 7.31 8.21 -10.68
CA MET A 23 6.66 7.60 -9.51
C MET A 23 7.69 7.06 -8.51
N VAL A 24 8.78 6.43 -8.97
CA VAL A 24 9.85 5.92 -8.10
C VAL A 24 10.61 7.08 -7.44
N GLN A 25 10.93 8.14 -8.18
CA GLN A 25 11.61 9.32 -7.62
C GLN A 25 10.79 9.95 -6.49
N ILE A 26 9.48 10.07 -6.67
CA ILE A 26 8.57 10.55 -5.63
C ILE A 26 8.55 9.58 -4.45
N LEU A 27 8.42 8.27 -4.69
CA LEU A 27 8.41 7.25 -3.62
C LEU A 27 9.62 7.37 -2.69
N VAL A 28 10.81 7.54 -3.25
CA VAL A 28 12.06 7.64 -2.47
C VAL A 28 12.09 8.92 -1.62
N GLN A 29 11.40 9.98 -2.03
CA GLN A 29 11.33 11.22 -1.27
C GLN A 29 10.27 11.18 -0.16
N LEU A 30 9.33 10.24 -0.20
CA LEU A 30 8.31 10.14 0.84
C LEU A 30 8.93 9.78 2.20
N PRO A 31 8.42 10.36 3.31
CA PRO A 31 8.78 9.95 4.65
C PRO A 31 8.50 8.46 4.89
N LYS A 32 9.38 7.79 5.64
CA LYS A 32 9.11 6.41 6.08
C LYS A 32 7.80 6.38 6.89
N GLY A 33 6.98 5.35 6.67
CA GLY A 33 5.70 5.19 7.35
C GLY A 33 4.51 5.91 6.69
N THR A 34 4.71 6.62 5.57
CA THR A 34 3.60 7.19 4.79
C THR A 34 2.60 6.09 4.39
N SER A 35 1.35 6.26 4.81
CA SER A 35 0.21 5.43 4.39
C SER A 35 -0.23 5.81 2.97
N ASP A 36 -0.87 4.87 2.27
CA ASP A 36 -1.30 5.05 0.86
C ASP A 36 -0.20 5.63 -0.06
N LEU A 37 0.85 4.83 -0.27
CA LEU A 37 1.96 5.20 -1.14
C LEU A 37 1.51 5.61 -2.55
N LYS A 38 0.49 4.94 -3.09
CA LYS A 38 0.02 5.21 -4.46
C LYS A 38 -0.70 6.54 -4.55
N GLY A 39 -1.63 6.82 -3.63
CA GLY A 39 -2.34 8.10 -3.60
C GLY A 39 -1.39 9.28 -3.46
N ASN A 40 -0.44 9.18 -2.53
CA ASN A 40 0.59 10.20 -2.34
C ASN A 40 1.44 10.42 -3.60
N VAL A 41 1.88 9.34 -4.25
CA VAL A 41 2.65 9.45 -5.49
C VAL A 41 1.85 10.12 -6.60
N VAL A 42 0.59 9.71 -6.80
CA VAL A 42 -0.28 10.28 -7.83
C VAL A 42 -0.55 11.77 -7.58
N MET A 43 -0.75 12.17 -6.33
CA MET A 43 -0.92 13.57 -5.96
C MET A 43 0.33 14.40 -6.28
N ASN A 44 1.52 13.86 -6.00
CA ASN A 44 2.81 14.52 -6.26
C ASN A 44 3.23 14.51 -7.74
N LEU A 45 2.56 13.75 -8.62
CA LEU A 45 2.78 13.84 -10.07
C LEU A 45 2.21 15.14 -10.68
N GLY A 46 1.34 15.85 -9.96
CA GLY A 46 0.76 17.11 -10.40
C GLY A 46 0.07 17.00 -11.77
N LEU A 47 0.37 17.95 -12.66
CA LEU A 47 -0.23 18.04 -14.01
C LEU A 47 0.00 16.76 -14.86
N VAL A 48 1.14 16.10 -14.71
CA VAL A 48 1.43 14.84 -15.43
C VAL A 48 0.48 13.74 -14.99
N GLY A 49 0.18 13.67 -13.69
CA GLY A 49 -0.80 12.74 -13.15
C GLY A 49 -2.20 13.05 -13.65
N GLN A 50 -2.61 14.33 -13.65
CA GLN A 50 -3.94 14.75 -14.09
C GLN A 50 -4.21 14.53 -15.58
N ALA A 51 -3.17 14.63 -16.42
CA ALA A 51 -3.27 14.38 -17.86
C ALA A 51 -3.25 12.88 -18.23
N CYS A 52 -3.00 11.99 -17.28
CA CYS A 52 -3.00 10.55 -17.51
C CYS A 52 -4.33 9.91 -17.11
N THR A 53 -4.78 8.92 -17.89
CA THR A 53 -5.95 8.12 -17.49
C THR A 53 -5.62 7.22 -16.29
N THR A 54 -6.63 6.87 -15.50
CA THR A 54 -6.48 5.95 -14.35
C THR A 54 -5.84 4.62 -14.74
N ARG A 55 -6.19 4.08 -15.93
CA ARG A 55 -5.58 2.85 -16.46
C ARG A 55 -4.08 3.03 -16.71
N TYR A 56 -3.69 4.15 -17.31
CA TYR A 56 -2.29 4.46 -17.58
C TYR A 56 -1.46 4.60 -16.31
N ILE A 57 -2.01 5.28 -15.31
CA ILE A 57 -1.41 5.43 -13.98
C ILE A 57 -1.25 4.06 -13.30
N ASN A 58 -2.26 3.18 -13.38
CA ASN A 58 -2.22 1.86 -12.77
C ASN A 58 -1.12 0.98 -13.38
N ASP A 59 -0.98 1.00 -14.70
CA ASP A 59 0.07 0.27 -15.42
C ASP A 59 1.47 0.76 -15.01
N ALA A 60 1.68 2.07 -15.01
CA ALA A 60 2.94 2.69 -14.60
C ALA A 60 3.25 2.38 -13.13
N TRP A 61 2.24 2.44 -12.25
CA TRP A 61 2.38 2.10 -10.83
C TRP A 61 2.84 0.65 -10.62
N ASN A 62 2.28 -0.30 -11.37
CA ASN A 62 2.71 -1.70 -11.28
C ASN A 62 4.20 -1.88 -11.64
N THR A 63 4.69 -1.09 -12.58
CA THR A 63 6.11 -1.07 -12.96
C THR A 63 6.95 -0.39 -11.88
N ALA A 64 6.52 0.78 -11.39
CA ALA A 64 7.17 1.54 -10.34
C ALA A 64 7.37 0.73 -9.06
N LYS A 65 6.38 -0.05 -8.63
CA LYS A 65 6.51 -0.95 -7.46
C LYS A 65 7.65 -1.95 -7.60
N LYS A 66 7.79 -2.54 -8.79
CA LYS A 66 8.85 -3.54 -9.06
C LYS A 66 10.22 -2.88 -9.03
N ILE A 67 10.35 -1.71 -9.65
CA ILE A 67 11.59 -0.92 -9.65
C ILE A 67 11.95 -0.52 -8.22
N ALA A 68 11.00 0.07 -7.47
CA ALA A 68 11.23 0.51 -6.09
C ALA A 68 11.67 -0.64 -5.17
N ALA A 69 11.03 -1.81 -5.27
CA ALA A 69 11.41 -2.98 -4.46
C ALA A 69 12.76 -3.59 -4.87
N ARG A 70 13.17 -3.46 -6.14
CA ARG A 70 14.45 -3.98 -6.65
C ARG A 70 15.60 -3.03 -6.33
N ASP A 71 15.42 -1.74 -6.56
CA ASP A 71 16.49 -0.74 -6.54
C ASP A 71 16.65 -0.10 -5.15
N TYR A 72 15.61 -0.13 -4.31
CA TYR A 72 15.63 0.38 -2.92
C TYR A 72 15.14 -0.68 -1.91
N PRO A 73 15.79 -1.86 -1.85
CA PRO A 73 15.38 -2.98 -0.98
C PRO A 73 15.64 -2.73 0.51
N ASP A 74 16.33 -1.65 0.85
CA ASP A 74 16.55 -1.12 2.19
C ASP A 74 15.34 -0.32 2.70
N ARG A 75 14.52 0.23 1.80
CA ARG A 75 13.34 1.06 2.14
C ARG A 75 12.02 0.39 1.81
N PHE A 76 11.96 -0.43 0.77
CA PHE A 76 10.72 -1.03 0.31
C PHE A 76 10.78 -2.55 0.23
N ILE A 77 9.62 -3.18 0.44
CA ILE A 77 9.41 -4.61 0.23
C ILE A 77 8.12 -4.84 -0.57
N SER A 78 8.14 -5.81 -1.46
CA SER A 78 6.93 -6.26 -2.17
C SER A 78 6.25 -7.35 -1.35
N SER A 79 5.01 -7.11 -0.91
CA SER A 79 4.22 -8.09 -0.17
C SER A 79 3.59 -9.13 -1.11
N ASN A 80 3.21 -10.30 -0.58
CA ASN A 80 2.56 -11.40 -1.31
C ASN A 80 1.27 -11.01 -2.06
N LYS A 81 0.69 -9.84 -1.78
CA LYS A 81 -0.48 -9.29 -2.49
C LYS A 81 -0.10 -8.31 -3.63
N ASN A 82 1.16 -8.31 -4.08
CA ASN A 82 1.68 -7.35 -5.07
C ASN A 82 1.51 -5.88 -4.60
N THR A 83 1.57 -5.64 -3.30
CA THR A 83 1.50 -4.31 -2.68
C THR A 83 2.90 -3.92 -2.24
N LEU A 84 3.33 -2.70 -2.57
CA LEU A 84 4.57 -2.12 -2.07
C LEU A 84 4.33 -1.64 -0.65
N CYS A 85 5.20 -2.02 0.27
CA CYS A 85 5.17 -1.61 1.66
C CYS A 85 6.54 -1.03 2.06
N TRP A 86 6.56 -0.18 3.07
CA TRP A 86 7.80 0.18 3.74
C TRP A 86 8.43 -1.06 4.36
N LYS A 87 9.75 -1.15 4.27
CA LYS A 87 10.53 -2.10 5.04
C LYS A 87 10.74 -1.49 6.43
N ASP A 88 9.77 -1.69 7.31
CA ASP A 88 9.95 -1.38 8.73
C ASP A 88 10.86 -2.46 9.35
N GLU A 89 11.70 -2.09 10.31
CA GLU A 89 12.53 -3.06 11.06
C GLU A 89 11.66 -4.08 11.83
N ASP A 90 10.39 -3.73 12.11
CA ASP A 90 9.37 -4.59 12.70
C ASP A 90 8.49 -5.35 11.68
N ALA A 91 8.72 -5.16 10.37
CA ALA A 91 8.00 -5.86 9.32
C ALA A 91 8.48 -7.31 9.18
N LYS A 92 8.39 -8.08 10.28
CA LYS A 92 8.29 -9.54 10.16
C LYS A 92 7.11 -9.83 9.24
N PRO A 93 7.27 -10.75 8.27
CA PRO A 93 6.14 -11.17 7.45
C PRO A 93 5.01 -11.57 8.40
N MET A 94 3.87 -10.87 8.29
CA MET A 94 2.70 -11.20 9.10
C MET A 94 2.43 -12.68 8.91
N ASP A 95 2.44 -13.44 10.02
CA ASP A 95 1.92 -14.79 9.99
C ASP A 95 0.40 -14.69 9.83
N LYS A 96 -0.05 -14.68 8.58
CA LYS A 96 -1.45 -14.45 8.21
C LYS A 96 -2.34 -15.66 8.52
N LYS A 97 -1.79 -16.75 9.03
CA LYS A 97 -2.51 -18.00 9.26
C LYS A 97 -2.64 -18.29 10.75
N ILE A 98 -3.71 -17.79 11.35
CA ILE A 98 -4.26 -18.41 12.55
C ILE A 98 -4.93 -19.72 12.10
N SER A 99 -4.57 -20.85 12.71
CA SER A 99 -5.23 -22.13 12.39
C SER A 99 -6.73 -22.05 12.69
N PRO A 100 -7.61 -22.74 11.94
CA PRO A 100 -9.05 -22.75 12.22
C PRO A 100 -9.38 -23.18 13.66
N SER A 101 -8.59 -24.09 14.23
CA SER A 101 -8.72 -24.52 15.63
C SER A 101 -8.44 -23.39 16.62
N ASN A 102 -7.42 -22.57 16.38
CA ASN A 102 -7.12 -21.41 17.21
C ASN A 102 -8.15 -20.30 17.04
N TYR A 103 -8.66 -20.11 15.82
CA TYR A 103 -9.71 -19.12 15.57
C TYR A 103 -11.02 -19.48 16.29
N ARG A 104 -11.44 -20.75 16.30
CA ARG A 104 -12.61 -21.22 17.07
C ARG A 104 -12.45 -20.97 18.57
N LYS A 105 -11.25 -21.18 19.11
CA LYS A 105 -10.96 -20.89 20.53
C LYS A 105 -11.08 -19.41 20.84
N LEU A 106 -10.58 -18.54 19.96
CA LEU A 106 -10.70 -17.09 20.11
C LEU A 106 -12.16 -16.61 20.04
N ASN A 107 -12.96 -17.15 19.12
CA ASN A 107 -14.39 -16.85 19.06
C ASN A 107 -15.09 -17.23 20.37
N LYS A 108 -14.86 -18.45 20.86
CA LYS A 108 -15.47 -18.90 22.12
C LYS A 108 -15.08 -18.00 23.29
N LEU A 109 -13.79 -17.67 23.42
CA LEU A 109 -13.32 -16.74 24.46
C LEU A 109 -13.94 -15.36 24.34
N SER A 110 -14.16 -14.88 23.11
CA SER A 110 -14.79 -13.58 22.89
C SER A 110 -16.28 -13.59 23.22
N GLU A 111 -16.96 -14.72 23.00
CA GLU A 111 -18.35 -14.94 23.40
C GLU A 111 -18.47 -15.01 24.94
N ASP A 112 -17.56 -15.74 25.60
CA ASP A 112 -17.53 -15.87 27.07
C ASP A 112 -17.29 -14.50 27.76
N GLU A 113 -16.50 -13.63 27.16
CA GLU A 113 -16.18 -12.27 27.64
C GLU A 113 -17.16 -11.19 27.13
N GLY A 114 -18.08 -11.53 26.23
CA GLY A 114 -19.03 -10.58 25.63
C GLY A 114 -18.39 -9.46 24.79
N VAL A 115 -17.19 -9.69 24.24
CA VAL A 115 -16.44 -8.71 23.43
C VAL A 115 -16.21 -9.22 22.01
N SER A 116 -15.83 -8.34 21.09
CA SER A 116 -15.37 -8.79 19.78
C SER A 116 -14.00 -9.48 19.86
N VAL A 117 -13.70 -10.36 18.91
CA VAL A 117 -12.37 -11.01 18.79
C VAL A 117 -11.23 -9.98 18.71
N ASN A 118 -11.47 -8.84 18.05
CA ASN A 118 -10.48 -7.76 17.94
C ASN A 118 -10.20 -7.09 19.28
N GLU A 119 -11.24 -6.87 20.09
CA GLU A 119 -11.10 -6.33 21.45
C GLU A 119 -10.41 -7.33 22.36
N LEU A 120 -10.77 -8.61 22.29
CA LEU A 120 -10.10 -9.69 23.03
C LEU A 120 -8.59 -9.72 22.71
N ILE A 121 -8.22 -9.69 21.42
CA ILE A 121 -6.81 -9.63 21.01
C ILE A 121 -6.12 -8.38 21.55
N SER A 122 -6.80 -7.22 21.51
CA SER A 122 -6.27 -5.98 22.04
C SER A 122 -6.01 -6.04 23.55
N MET A 123 -6.90 -6.68 24.31
CA MET A 123 -6.73 -6.93 25.74
C MET A 123 -5.58 -7.89 26.03
N LEU A 124 -5.49 -9.00 25.28
CA LEU A 124 -4.40 -9.98 25.42
C LEU A 124 -3.03 -9.34 25.15
N ILE A 125 -2.92 -8.52 24.11
CA ILE A 125 -1.68 -7.79 23.80
C ILE A 125 -1.31 -6.82 24.93
N LYS A 126 -2.28 -6.07 25.47
CA LYS A 126 -2.04 -5.14 26.58
C LYS A 126 -1.56 -5.88 27.84
N ASN A 127 -2.22 -6.97 28.22
CA ASN A 127 -1.83 -7.77 29.39
C ASN A 127 -0.46 -8.43 29.21
N TYR A 128 -0.18 -8.97 28.03
CA TYR A 128 1.13 -9.55 27.72
C TYR A 128 2.25 -8.51 27.83
N LYS A 129 2.06 -7.29 27.30
CA LYS A 129 3.03 -6.20 27.42
C LYS A 129 3.23 -5.75 28.87
N LYS A 130 2.17 -5.77 29.68
CA LYS A 130 2.22 -5.39 31.11
C LYS A 130 3.01 -6.41 31.94
N ASN A 131 2.87 -7.70 31.65
CA ASN A 131 3.55 -8.79 32.36
C ASN A 131 4.98 -9.07 31.88
N LYS A 132 5.42 -8.41 30.80
CA LYS A 132 6.79 -8.51 30.26
C LYS A 132 7.72 -7.40 30.79
N LYS A 133 7.18 -6.45 31.56
CA LYS A 133 7.95 -5.52 32.38
C LYS A 133 8.24 -6.15 33.73
#